data_AF-A0A7J0DWZ2-F1
#
_entry.id   AF-A0A7J0DWZ2-F1
#
_cell.length_a   1.000
_cell.length_b   1.000
_cell.length_c   1.000
_cell.angle_alpha   90.00
_cell.angle_beta   90.00
_cell.angle_gamma   90.00
#
_symmetry.space_group_name_H-M   'P 1'
#
loop_
_entity.id
_entity.type
_entity.pdbx_description
1 polymer ?
#
loop_
_entity_poly.entity_id
_entity_poly.type
_entity_poly.pdbx_seq_one_letter_code
_entity_poly.pdbx_strand_id
1 'polypeptide(L)'
;MCLGFQENGNERLKIKAFYLRLSVSSTRKPLPDSLTLYYLPRINGSPLEINGSNILPDSTAFVTLHRVVLGERTSGDVVFGSRERVRASEGVRFEVYLRDEKLLRGVFRRDERDEWSVECRCVLEREVVGMEVKEAEVCVAAEGREAMREKVEVTVRRRRRGNYCFKGLEEIPEEREGASSKSLRHRRLL
;
A
#
# COMPACT_ATOMS: atom_id res chain seq x y z
N MET A 1 33.63 6.60 5.78
CA MET A 1 32.85 7.43 6.72
C MET A 1 31.48 7.63 6.10
N CYS A 2 30.44 7.04 6.68
CA CYS A 2 29.07 7.21 6.20
C CYS A 2 28.62 8.62 6.55
N LEU A 3 28.17 9.40 5.56
CA LEU A 3 27.56 10.70 5.79
C LEU A 3 26.29 10.45 6.62
N GLY A 4 26.33 10.89 7.88
CA GLY A 4 25.17 10.86 8.76
C GLY A 4 24.04 11.62 8.08
N PHE A 5 22.87 11.00 8.01
CA PHE A 5 21.62 11.68 7.68
C PHE A 5 21.45 12.78 8.74
N GLN A 6 21.69 14.04 8.37
CA GLN A 6 21.40 15.16 9.26
C GLN A 6 19.89 15.15 9.51
N GLU A 7 19.49 14.77 10.72
CA GLU A 7 18.19 15.18 11.24
C GLU A 7 18.19 16.70 11.32
N ASN A 8 17.74 17.36 10.25
CA ASN A 8 17.16 18.68 10.38
C ASN A 8 15.87 18.51 11.20
N GLY A 9 16.02 18.44 12.53
CA GLY A 9 14.97 18.12 13.50
C GLY A 9 13.79 19.09 13.54
N ASN A 10 13.76 20.10 12.65
CA ASN A 10 12.77 21.19 12.66
C ASN A 10 11.79 21.19 11.48
N GLU A 11 11.96 20.38 10.44
CA GLU A 11 11.06 20.43 9.28
C GLU A 11 10.43 19.08 8.97
N ARG A 12 9.52 18.66 9.85
CA ARG A 12 8.55 17.60 9.54
C ARG A 12 7.35 18.23 8.84
N LEU A 13 6.81 17.54 7.85
CA LEU A 13 5.56 17.92 7.23
C LEU A 13 4.42 17.83 8.25
N LYS A 14 3.85 18.97 8.63
CA LYS A 14 2.72 19.08 9.57
C LYS A 14 1.40 19.01 8.81
N ILE A 15 0.88 17.81 8.60
CA ILE A 15 -0.38 17.56 7.91
C ILE A 15 -1.54 17.84 8.87
N LYS A 16 -2.52 18.63 8.40
CA LYS A 16 -3.76 18.95 9.13
C LYS A 16 -4.97 18.20 8.58
N ALA A 17 -4.92 17.79 7.32
CA ALA A 17 -5.96 16.98 6.70
C ALA A 17 -5.40 16.24 5.49
N PHE A 18 -5.96 15.07 5.24
CA PHE A 18 -5.69 14.26 4.06
C PHE A 18 -7.02 14.04 3.34
N TYR A 19 -7.07 14.31 2.04
CA TYR A 19 -8.25 14.09 1.22
C TYR A 19 -7.94 13.21 0.02
N LEU A 20 -8.91 12.40 -0.37
CA LEU A 20 -8.89 11.60 -1.57
C LEU A 20 -10.18 11.84 -2.34
N ARG A 21 -10.07 12.37 -3.54
CA ARG A 21 -11.18 12.46 -4.49
C ARG A 21 -11.08 11.33 -5.49
N LEU A 22 -12.14 10.53 -5.60
CA LEU A 22 -12.25 9.45 -6.57
C LEU A 22 -13.28 9.84 -7.63
N SER A 23 -12.90 9.72 -8.90
CA SER A 23 -13.84 9.80 -10.01
C SER A 23 -14.35 8.40 -10.32
N VAL A 24 -15.65 8.19 -10.10
CA VAL A 24 -16.30 6.88 -10.14
C VAL A 24 -17.22 6.82 -11.35
N SER A 25 -16.88 5.98 -12.33
CA SER A 25 -17.67 5.87 -13.57
C SER A 25 -18.89 4.96 -13.42
N SER A 26 -18.81 3.94 -12.57
CA SER A 26 -19.93 3.03 -12.32
C SER A 26 -19.89 2.44 -10.92
N THR A 27 -21.07 2.21 -10.33
CA THR A 27 -21.23 1.53 -9.04
C THR A 27 -22.37 0.52 -9.12
N ARG A 28 -22.12 -0.71 -8.66
CA ARG A 28 -23.11 -1.78 -8.50
C ARG A 28 -23.39 -2.09 -7.03
N LYS A 29 -22.57 -1.55 -6.13
CA LYS A 29 -22.71 -1.66 -4.67
C LYS A 29 -22.68 -0.25 -4.06
N PRO A 30 -23.29 -0.05 -2.87
CA PRO A 30 -23.18 1.21 -2.16
C PRO A 30 -21.72 1.61 -1.95
N LEU A 31 -21.44 2.91 -2.11
CA LEU A 31 -20.13 3.49 -1.82
C LEU A 31 -19.78 3.25 -0.35
N PRO A 32 -18.51 2.96 -0.01
CA PRO A 32 -18.11 2.85 1.39
C PRO A 32 -18.22 4.20 2.09
N ASP A 33 -18.42 4.16 3.40
CA ASP A 33 -18.44 5.35 4.25
C ASP A 33 -17.03 5.79 4.66
N SER A 34 -16.03 4.92 4.51
CA SER A 34 -14.64 5.23 4.82
C SER A 34 -13.63 4.41 4.01
N LEU A 35 -12.40 4.91 3.95
CA LEU A 35 -11.20 4.26 3.43
C LEU A 35 -10.14 4.20 4.52
N THR A 36 -9.14 3.35 4.34
CA THR A 36 -8.01 3.26 5.25
C THR A 36 -6.73 3.72 4.55
N LEU A 37 -6.02 4.67 5.18
CA LEU A 37 -4.68 5.06 4.77
C LEU A 37 -3.69 4.46 5.76
N TYR A 38 -2.79 3.61 5.27
CA TYR A 38 -1.72 3.00 6.06
C TYR A 38 -0.39 3.70 5.81
N TYR A 39 0.29 4.07 6.89
CA TYR A 39 1.70 4.42 6.86
C TYR A 39 2.55 3.16 6.99
N LEU A 40 3.53 3.00 6.09
CA LEU A 40 4.38 1.82 6.03
C LEU A 40 5.54 1.88 7.05
N PRO A 41 6.16 0.74 7.38
CA PRO A 41 7.39 0.71 8.17
C PRO A 41 8.53 1.48 7.47
N ARG A 42 9.36 2.11 8.30
CA ARG A 42 10.35 3.13 7.96
C ARG A 42 11.74 2.61 8.29
N ILE A 43 12.40 2.01 7.30
CA ILE A 43 13.74 1.40 7.45
C ILE A 43 14.79 2.43 7.89
N ASN A 44 14.63 3.68 7.47
CA ASN A 44 15.54 4.78 7.81
C ASN A 44 15.31 5.35 9.23
N GLY A 45 14.43 4.77 10.04
CA GLY A 45 14.14 5.28 11.38
C GLY A 45 13.33 6.59 11.38
N SER A 46 12.82 7.04 10.23
CA SER A 46 12.19 8.36 10.11
C SER A 46 11.02 8.55 11.09
N PRO A 47 10.99 9.66 11.85
CA PRO A 47 9.91 9.94 12.77
C PRO A 47 8.54 10.07 12.10
N LEU A 48 7.52 9.46 12.70
CA LEU A 48 6.12 9.60 12.33
C LEU A 48 5.30 9.82 13.60
N GLU A 49 4.41 10.79 13.58
CA GLU A 49 3.51 11.07 14.69
C GLU A 49 2.09 11.24 14.15
N ILE A 50 1.11 10.67 14.85
CA ILE A 50 -0.31 10.79 14.52
C ILE A 50 -1.05 11.22 15.79
N ASN A 51 -1.77 12.34 15.73
CA ASN A 51 -2.51 12.93 16.84
C ASN A 51 -1.67 13.07 18.14
N GLY A 52 -0.41 13.48 18.01
CA GLY A 52 0.50 13.62 19.17
C GLY A 52 1.23 12.35 19.58
N SER A 53 0.84 11.18 19.04
CA SER A 53 1.44 9.89 19.40
C SER A 53 2.54 9.51 18.41
N ASN A 54 3.74 9.23 18.92
CA ASN A 54 4.87 8.76 18.10
C ASN A 54 4.67 7.30 17.69
N ILE A 55 4.96 7.01 16.42
CA ILE A 55 4.86 5.67 15.84
C ILE A 55 6.27 5.07 15.71
N LEU A 56 6.47 3.87 16.25
CA LEU A 56 7.74 3.16 16.16
C LEU A 56 8.12 2.86 14.70
N PRO A 57 9.39 3.07 14.27
CA PRO A 57 9.81 2.93 12.87
C PRO A 57 9.48 1.59 12.21
N ASP A 58 9.54 0.50 12.96
CA ASP A 58 9.22 -0.87 12.51
C ASP A 58 7.72 -1.17 12.41
N SER A 59 6.89 -0.27 12.95
CA SER A 59 5.45 -0.43 13.05
C SER A 59 4.71 0.30 11.93
N THR A 60 3.61 -0.31 11.47
CA THR A 60 2.59 0.35 10.65
C THR A 60 1.71 1.23 11.52
N ALA A 61 1.10 2.24 10.90
CA ALA A 61 0.03 3.00 11.51
C ALA A 61 -1.05 3.29 10.46
N PHE A 62 -2.24 3.70 10.88
CA PHE A 62 -3.31 4.03 9.95
C PHE A 62 -4.12 5.24 10.40
N VAL A 63 -4.79 5.85 9.43
CA VAL A 63 -5.84 6.87 9.64
C VAL A 63 -7.04 6.51 8.79
N THR A 64 -8.22 6.96 9.20
CA THR A 64 -9.47 6.65 8.51
C THR A 64 -9.93 7.86 7.70
N LEU A 65 -10.06 7.70 6.39
CA LEU A 65 -10.61 8.72 5.52
C LEU A 65 -12.13 8.54 5.45
N HIS A 66 -12.91 9.43 6.06
CA HIS A 66 -14.36 9.37 6.04
C HIS A 66 -14.94 10.02 4.79
N ARG A 67 -16.00 9.44 4.23
CA ARG A 67 -16.70 10.00 3.07
C ARG A 67 -17.30 11.37 3.45
N VAL A 68 -16.92 12.39 2.70
CA VAL A 68 -17.45 13.75 2.84
C VAL A 68 -18.74 13.83 2.04
N VAL A 69 -19.82 14.23 2.70
CA VAL A 69 -21.10 14.50 2.04
C VAL A 69 -21.12 15.98 1.65
N LEU A 70 -20.75 16.29 0.41
CA LEU A 70 -20.96 17.63 -0.14
C LEU A 70 -22.40 17.72 -0.67
N GLY A 71 -23.14 18.74 -0.21
CA GLY A 71 -24.41 19.12 -0.83
C GLY A 71 -24.13 19.64 -2.23
N GLU A 72 -24.89 19.17 -3.21
CA GLU A 72 -24.67 19.31 -4.66
C GLU A 72 -23.52 18.44 -5.22
N ARG A 73 -23.93 17.28 -5.73
CA ARG A 73 -23.05 16.30 -6.37
C ARG A 73 -22.78 16.72 -7.81
N THR A 74 -21.52 16.96 -8.16
CA THR A 74 -21.06 16.64 -9.51
C THR A 74 -21.16 15.11 -9.65
N SER A 75 -22.01 14.65 -10.58
CA SER A 75 -22.32 13.23 -10.74
C SER A 75 -21.06 12.41 -10.98
N GLY A 76 -20.68 11.55 -10.02
CA GLY A 76 -19.59 10.57 -10.16
C GLY A 76 -18.39 10.79 -9.25
N ASP A 77 -18.17 12.00 -8.72
CA ASP A 77 -17.03 12.26 -7.83
C ASP A 77 -17.40 11.96 -6.36
N VAL A 78 -16.50 11.26 -5.66
CA VAL A 78 -16.65 10.94 -4.24
C VAL A 78 -15.40 11.39 -3.49
N VAL A 79 -15.58 12.16 -2.42
CA VAL A 79 -14.48 12.68 -1.62
C VAL A 79 -14.44 11.96 -0.28
N PHE A 80 -13.24 11.58 0.14
CA PHE A 80 -12.93 11.05 1.46
C PHE A 80 -11.92 11.96 2.13
N GLY A 81 -11.99 12.09 3.45
CA GLY A 81 -11.02 12.89 4.17
C GLY A 81 -10.84 12.53 5.64
N SER A 82 -9.66 12.86 6.15
CA SER A 82 -9.22 12.69 7.53
C SER A 82 -8.87 14.07 8.10
N ARG A 83 -9.09 14.25 9.42
CA ARG A 83 -8.72 15.46 10.18
C ARG A 83 -7.61 15.17 11.20
N GLU A 84 -7.07 13.96 11.18
CA GLU A 84 -5.97 13.52 12.03
C GLU A 84 -4.74 14.39 11.75
N ARG A 85 -4.10 14.87 12.82
CA ARG A 85 -2.89 15.68 12.70
C ARG A 85 -1.71 14.73 12.57
N VAL A 86 -0.96 14.83 11.48
CA VAL A 86 0.19 13.96 11.22
C VAL A 86 1.45 14.79 11.09
N ARG A 87 2.54 14.37 11.73
CA ARG A 87 3.87 14.91 11.47
C ARG A 87 4.70 13.83 10.79
N ALA A 88 5.00 14.02 9.52
CA ALA A 88 5.74 13.06 8.71
C ALA A 88 7.10 13.62 8.27
N SER A 89 8.13 12.78 8.30
CA SER A 89 9.43 13.11 7.72
C SER A 89 9.47 12.78 6.22
N GLU A 90 10.53 13.22 5.55
CA GLU A 90 10.75 12.92 4.14
C GLU A 90 10.89 11.42 3.93
N GLY A 91 10.33 10.90 2.84
CA GLY A 91 10.39 9.49 2.49
C GLY A 91 9.39 8.61 3.26
N VAL A 92 8.57 9.19 4.16
CA VAL A 92 7.43 8.45 4.73
C VAL A 92 6.49 8.03 3.61
N ARG A 93 6.21 6.73 3.55
CA ARG A 93 5.37 6.09 2.53
C ARG A 93 4.01 5.73 3.11
N PHE A 94 2.99 5.81 2.26
CA PHE A 94 1.65 5.39 2.62
C PHE A 94 0.96 4.60 1.51
N GLU A 95 -0.08 3.89 1.87
CA GLU A 95 -0.96 3.13 0.98
C GLU A 95 -2.41 3.46 1.31
N VAL A 96 -3.26 3.56 0.29
CA VAL A 96 -4.69 3.79 0.47
C VAL A 96 -5.45 2.56 0.00
N TYR A 97 -6.32 2.04 0.87
CA TYR A 97 -7.14 0.87 0.62
C TYR A 97 -8.59 1.28 0.44
N LEU A 98 -9.19 0.80 -0.64
CA LEU A 98 -10.60 0.91 -0.93
C LEU A 98 -11.21 -0.48 -0.81
N ARG A 99 -11.92 -0.72 0.30
CA ARG A 99 -12.28 -2.07 0.76
C ARG A 99 -10.99 -2.88 0.98
N ASP A 100 -10.90 -4.08 0.41
CA ASP A 100 -9.76 -4.97 0.55
C ASP A 100 -8.68 -4.75 -0.54
N GLU A 101 -8.91 -3.80 -1.46
CA GLU A 101 -8.03 -3.56 -2.60
C GLU A 101 -7.15 -2.33 -2.35
N LYS A 102 -5.84 -2.51 -2.55
CA LYS A 102 -4.86 -1.42 -2.47
C LYS A 102 -4.96 -0.55 -3.72
N LEU A 103 -5.51 0.64 -3.57
CA LEU A 103 -5.75 1.55 -4.68
C LEU A 103 -4.46 2.27 -5.10
N LEU A 104 -3.80 2.91 -4.14
CA LEU A 104 -2.67 3.80 -4.38
C LEU A 104 -1.55 3.56 -3.38
N ARG A 105 -0.34 3.88 -3.79
CA ARG A 105 0.82 4.07 -2.93
C ARG A 105 1.35 5.48 -3.13
N GLY A 106 1.72 6.14 -2.05
CA GLY A 106 2.35 7.45 -2.11
C GLY A 106 3.55 7.61 -1.19
N VAL A 107 4.28 8.69 -1.39
CA VAL A 107 5.45 9.08 -0.60
C VAL A 107 5.53 10.59 -0.51
N PHE A 108 5.89 11.11 0.67
CA PHE A 108 6.20 12.52 0.84
C PHE A 108 7.66 12.78 0.47
N ARG A 109 7.89 13.75 -0.40
CA ARG A 109 9.22 14.17 -0.82
C ARG A 109 9.43 15.64 -0.47
N ARG A 110 10.70 15.99 -0.38
CA ARG A 110 11.16 17.36 -0.26
C ARG A 110 12.23 17.57 -1.31
N ASP A 111 12.14 18.67 -2.06
CA ASP A 111 13.11 19.00 -3.10
C ASP A 111 14.30 19.82 -2.56
N GLU A 112 15.17 20.26 -3.46
CA GLU A 112 16.36 21.08 -3.12
C GLU A 112 16.00 22.47 -2.58
N ARG A 113 14.74 22.93 -2.73
CA ARG A 113 14.23 24.21 -2.24
C ARG A 113 13.46 24.06 -0.93
N ASP A 114 13.54 22.90 -0.29
CA ASP A 114 12.75 22.52 0.90
C ASP A 114 11.22 22.55 0.66
N GLU A 115 10.79 22.45 -0.60
CA GLU A 115 9.39 22.37 -0.96
C GLU A 115 8.89 20.93 -0.84
N TRP A 116 7.76 20.75 -0.17
CA TRP A 116 7.17 19.43 0.03
C TRP A 116 6.25 19.09 -1.12
N SER A 117 6.33 17.84 -1.57
CA SER A 117 5.43 17.27 -2.57
C SER A 117 4.94 15.89 -2.14
N VAL A 118 3.85 15.46 -2.74
CA VAL A 118 3.31 14.10 -2.59
C VAL A 118 3.36 13.42 -3.95
N GLU A 119 4.08 12.31 -4.04
CA GLU A 119 4.12 11.50 -5.25
C GLU A 119 3.20 10.29 -5.04
N CYS A 120 2.28 10.02 -5.98
CA CYS A 120 1.35 8.90 -5.89
C CYS A 120 1.39 8.03 -7.15
N ARG A 121 1.17 6.73 -6.99
CA ARG A 121 1.08 5.78 -8.10
C ARG A 121 -0.07 4.80 -7.88
N CYS A 122 -0.81 4.48 -8.94
CA CYS A 122 -1.80 3.42 -8.91
C CYS A 122 -1.10 2.07 -8.75
N VAL A 123 -1.56 1.27 -7.80
CA VAL A 123 -1.03 -0.09 -7.53
C VAL A 123 -2.16 -1.12 -7.46
N LEU A 124 -3.33 -0.75 -7.97
CA LEU A 124 -4.51 -1.60 -8.01
C LEU A 124 -4.24 -2.87 -8.83
N GLU A 125 -4.34 -4.04 -8.19
CA GLU A 125 -4.07 -5.32 -8.84
C GLU A 125 -5.34 -6.00 -9.37
N ARG A 126 -6.49 -5.68 -8.78
CA ARG A 126 -7.80 -6.22 -9.13
C ARG A 126 -8.83 -5.11 -9.13
N GLU A 127 -9.88 -5.28 -9.91
CA GLU A 127 -11.01 -4.35 -9.89
C GLU A 127 -11.66 -4.34 -8.51
N VAL A 128 -12.05 -3.15 -8.05
CA VAL A 128 -12.78 -3.01 -6.79
C VAL A 128 -14.19 -3.56 -7.00
N VAL A 129 -14.57 -4.55 -6.20
CA VAL A 129 -15.84 -5.26 -6.39
C VAL A 129 -17.02 -4.30 -6.36
N GLY A 130 -17.70 -4.18 -7.51
CA GLY A 130 -18.90 -3.36 -7.67
C GLY A 130 -18.64 -1.85 -7.78
N MET A 131 -17.41 -1.43 -8.09
CA MET A 131 -17.05 -0.03 -8.26
C MET A 131 -15.94 0.14 -9.30
N GLU A 132 -16.13 1.04 -10.24
CA GLU A 132 -15.13 1.39 -11.24
C GLU A 132 -14.63 2.81 -11.00
N VAL A 133 -13.34 2.94 -10.68
CA VAL A 133 -12.66 4.20 -10.44
C VAL A 133 -11.78 4.51 -11.65
N LYS A 134 -11.93 5.69 -12.24
CA LYS A 134 -11.12 6.13 -13.39
C LYS A 134 -9.91 6.95 -12.95
N GLU A 135 -10.11 7.79 -11.94
CA GLU A 135 -9.09 8.72 -11.48
C GLU A 135 -9.16 8.84 -9.96
N ALA A 136 -8.00 9.09 -9.37
CA ALA A 136 -7.87 9.41 -7.97
C ALA A 136 -6.97 10.63 -7.81
N GLU A 137 -7.44 11.63 -7.07
CA GLU A 137 -6.66 12.80 -6.70
C GLU A 137 -6.43 12.81 -5.20
N VAL A 138 -5.16 12.82 -4.81
CA VAL A 138 -4.70 12.94 -3.43
C VAL A 138 -4.45 14.41 -3.15
N CYS A 139 -5.06 14.94 -2.09
CA CYS A 139 -4.84 16.31 -1.63
C CYS A 139 -4.39 16.30 -0.17
N VAL A 140 -3.23 16.87 0.12
CA VAL A 140 -2.64 16.90 1.46
C VAL A 140 -2.53 18.34 1.92
N ALA A 141 -3.34 18.69 2.92
CA ALA A 141 -3.31 20.02 3.51
C ALA A 141 -2.32 20.02 4.69
N ALA A 142 -1.35 20.91 4.64
CA ALA A 142 -0.35 21.07 5.68
C ALA A 142 -0.37 22.49 6.29
N GLU A 143 0.25 22.64 7.45
CA GLU A 143 0.37 23.92 8.15
C GLU A 143 1.38 24.84 7.44
N GLY A 144 1.03 26.13 7.30
CA GLY A 144 1.92 27.16 6.76
C GLY A 144 2.24 27.03 5.27
N ARG A 145 1.49 26.22 4.50
CA ARG A 145 1.72 26.02 3.07
C ARG A 145 0.43 25.73 2.29
N GLU A 146 0.52 25.89 0.98
CA GLU A 146 -0.53 25.47 0.05
C GLU A 146 -0.72 23.94 0.09
N ALA A 147 -1.93 23.47 -0.24
CA ALA A 147 -2.22 22.05 -0.27
C ALA A 147 -1.50 21.37 -1.45
N MET A 148 -0.75 20.31 -1.16
CA MET A 148 -0.14 19.48 -2.20
C MET A 148 -1.21 18.63 -2.85
N ARG A 149 -1.15 18.48 -4.18
CA ARG A 149 -2.11 17.68 -4.95
C ARG A 149 -1.38 16.79 -5.93
N GLU A 150 -1.87 15.57 -6.09
CA GLU A 150 -1.39 14.63 -7.09
C GLU A 150 -2.56 13.85 -7.67
N LYS A 151 -2.70 13.89 -8.99
CA LYS A 151 -3.75 13.20 -9.73
C LYS A 151 -3.19 11.96 -10.42
N VAL A 152 -3.87 10.83 -10.27
CA VAL A 152 -3.43 9.53 -10.76
C VAL A 152 -4.57 8.87 -11.54
N GLU A 153 -4.27 8.40 -12.75
CA GLU A 153 -5.17 7.52 -13.49
C GLU A 153 -5.19 6.14 -12.85
N VAL A 154 -6.39 5.62 -12.59
CA VAL A 154 -6.58 4.32 -11.95
C VAL A 154 -6.69 3.24 -13.02
N THR A 155 -5.65 2.43 -13.12
CA THR A 155 -5.58 1.28 -14.02
C THR A 155 -5.24 0.01 -13.25
N VAL A 156 -5.86 -1.11 -13.64
CA VAL A 156 -5.58 -2.41 -13.05
C VAL A 156 -4.25 -2.94 -13.58
N ARG A 157 -3.26 -3.02 -12.70
CA ARG A 157 -1.97 -3.65 -12.98
C ARG A 157 -2.14 -5.16 -12.94
N ARG A 158 -2.43 -5.74 -14.10
CA ARG A 158 -2.30 -7.18 -14.28
C ARG A 158 -0.82 -7.51 -14.17
N ARG A 159 -0.40 -8.07 -13.03
CA ARG A 159 0.87 -8.79 -12.99
C ARG A 159 0.78 -9.86 -14.08
N ARG A 160 1.58 -9.73 -15.14
CA ARG A 160 1.90 -10.89 -15.95
C ARG A 160 2.45 -11.86 -14.94
N ARG A 161 1.70 -12.94 -14.63
CA ARG A 161 2.32 -14.10 -14.01
C ARG A 161 3.49 -14.40 -14.91
N GLY A 162 4.70 -14.06 -14.46
CA GLY A 162 5.88 -14.59 -15.08
C GLY A 162 5.60 -16.07 -15.15
N ASN A 163 5.69 -16.63 -16.35
CA ASN A 163 5.74 -18.06 -16.55
C ASN A 163 7.04 -18.51 -15.88
N TYR A 164 7.05 -18.48 -14.55
CA TYR A 164 8.04 -19.18 -13.77
C TYR A 164 7.70 -20.63 -14.10
N CYS A 165 8.43 -21.16 -15.06
CA CYS A 165 8.78 -22.56 -15.08
C CYS A 165 9.32 -22.91 -13.70
N PHE A 166 8.42 -23.13 -12.75
CA PHE A 166 8.57 -24.21 -11.81
C PHE A 166 8.54 -25.45 -12.71
N LYS A 167 9.68 -25.78 -13.33
CA LYS A 167 9.95 -27.17 -13.68
C LYS A 167 9.70 -27.88 -12.35
N GLY A 168 8.65 -28.70 -12.33
CA GLY A 168 8.32 -29.52 -11.16
C GLY A 168 9.62 -30.07 -10.62
N LEU A 169 9.80 -29.99 -9.31
CA LEU A 169 10.88 -30.71 -8.65
C LEU A 169 10.82 -32.13 -9.20
N GLU A 170 11.80 -32.48 -10.03
CA GLU A 170 11.98 -33.84 -10.49
C GLU A 170 12.10 -34.67 -9.22
N GLU A 171 11.22 -35.65 -9.06
CA GLU A 171 11.31 -36.58 -7.93
C GLU A 171 12.72 -37.13 -7.92
N ILE A 172 13.47 -36.82 -6.85
CA ILE A 172 14.76 -37.47 -6.60
C ILE A 172 14.42 -38.96 -6.54
N PRO A 173 14.93 -39.81 -7.45
CA PRO A 173 14.59 -41.21 -7.47
C PRO A 173 15.03 -41.81 -6.13
N GLU A 174 14.07 -42.39 -5.41
CA GLU A 174 14.36 -43.20 -4.23
C GLU A 174 15.30 -44.34 -4.65
N GLU A 175 16.58 -44.25 -4.26
CA GLU A 175 17.47 -45.40 -4.35
C GLU A 175 16.97 -46.45 -3.37
N ARG A 176 16.17 -47.40 -3.87
CA ARG A 176 15.81 -48.61 -3.14
C ARG A 176 17.08 -49.41 -2.92
N GLU A 177 17.49 -49.55 -1.66
CA GLU A 177 18.47 -50.53 -1.23
C GLU A 177 17.98 -51.93 -1.63
N GLY A 178 18.51 -52.44 -2.73
CA GLY A 178 18.26 -53.80 -3.23
C GLY A 178 18.99 -54.83 -2.38
N ALA A 179 18.54 -55.05 -1.15
CA ALA A 179 18.86 -56.26 -0.40
C ALA A 179 17.84 -57.34 -0.77
N SER A 180 18.12 -58.12 -1.82
CA SER A 180 17.41 -59.40 -2.03
C SER A 180 18.36 -60.56 -1.79
N SER A 181 18.14 -61.12 -0.62
CA SER A 181 18.67 -62.31 -0.01
C SER A 181 18.63 -63.53 -0.93
N LYS A 182 19.68 -64.33 -0.85
CA LYS A 182 19.79 -65.65 -1.48
C LYS A 182 18.67 -66.59 -1.01
N SER A 183 18.16 -67.36 -1.98
CA SER A 183 17.77 -68.78 -1.87
C SER A 183 16.80 -69.19 -0.76
N LEU A 184 15.62 -69.69 -1.13
CA LEU A 184 15.16 -71.01 -0.65
C LEU A 184 13.97 -71.52 -1.48
N ARG A 185 14.22 -72.61 -2.21
CA ARG A 185 13.18 -73.44 -2.84
C ARG A 185 12.47 -74.25 -1.75
N HIS A 186 11.14 -74.23 -1.77
CA HIS A 186 10.29 -75.16 -1.03
C HIS A 186 10.46 -76.59 -1.56
N ARG A 187 10.71 -77.55 -0.67
CA ARG A 187 10.16 -78.91 -0.76
C ARG A 187 9.79 -79.40 0.63
N ARG A 188 8.48 -79.49 0.88
CA ARG A 188 7.89 -80.34 1.92
C ARG A 188 8.17 -81.80 1.57
N LEU A 189 8.69 -82.55 2.53
CA LEU A 189 8.51 -83.98 2.65
C LEU A 189 7.97 -84.21 4.06
N LEU A 190 6.71 -84.63 4.14
CA LEU A 190 6.20 -85.82 4.84
C LEU A 190 4.71 -85.91 4.51
#